data_AF-A0A6N7P3U6-F1
#
_entry.id   AF-A0A6N7P3U6-F1
#
_cell.length_a   1.000
_cell.length_b   1.000
_cell.length_c   1.000
_cell.angle_alpha   90.00
_cell.angle_beta   90.00
_cell.angle_gamma   90.00
#
_symmetry.space_group_name_H-M   'P 1'
#
loop_
_entity.id
_entity.type
_entity.pdbx_description
1 polymer ?
#
loop_
_entity_poly.entity_id
_entity_poly.type
_entity_poly.pdbx_seq_one_letter_code
_entity_poly.pdbx_strand_id
1 'polypeptide(L)'
;MPETQPSIFEEDFNVLLRKDLLPWWIIFFSWLFIIICPLQVIIAIIEYSRIGSFDLGIFSISPKTTITFKEALALANSLFTIVAAYGLLKEKDWAIKIAIMNGFVSVVETAYSVAGTFVTPQITAIFWGTYGFLGVLLATYLWKLFRMEKDWSIRQPRSQA
;
A
#
# COMPACT_ATOMS: atom_id res chain seq x y z
N MET A 1 55.17 8.17 28.60
CA MET A 1 54.10 7.56 27.79
C MET A 1 53.03 8.62 27.60
N PRO A 2 52.69 9.03 26.38
CA PRO A 2 51.61 10.00 26.17
C PRO A 2 50.26 9.28 26.40
N GLU A 3 49.43 9.84 27.28
CA GLU A 3 48.06 9.38 27.48
C GLU A 3 47.22 9.73 26.24
N THR A 4 46.73 8.71 25.53
CA THR A 4 45.70 8.87 24.50
C THR A 4 44.40 9.29 25.17
N GLN A 5 44.10 10.58 25.12
CA GLN A 5 42.79 11.12 25.48
C GLN A 5 41.73 10.49 24.56
N PRO A 6 40.65 9.90 25.10
CA PRO A 6 39.55 9.40 24.27
C PRO A 6 38.93 10.59 23.55
N SER A 7 38.87 10.53 22.22
CA SER A 7 38.35 11.64 21.43
C SER A 7 36.86 11.82 21.74
N ILE A 8 36.47 13.01 22.18
CA ILE A 8 35.07 13.42 22.41
C ILE A 8 34.20 13.28 21.14
N PHE A 9 34.84 13.10 19.98
CA PHE A 9 34.19 12.98 18.68
C PHE A 9 33.81 11.54 18.29
N GLU A 10 34.06 10.54 19.15
CA GLU A 10 33.53 9.17 19.01
C GLU A 10 32.14 9.00 19.66
N GLU A 11 31.38 10.08 19.84
CA GLU A 11 29.94 9.91 19.95
C GLU A 11 29.42 9.44 18.59
N ASP A 12 29.21 8.13 18.49
CA ASP A 12 28.41 7.48 17.45
C ASP A 12 27.11 8.28 17.28
N PHE A 13 27.11 9.22 16.34
CA PHE A 13 25.90 9.86 15.87
C PHE A 13 25.07 8.75 15.21
N ASN A 14 24.28 8.06 16.03
CA ASN A 14 23.31 7.09 15.58
C ASN A 14 22.25 7.85 14.78
N VAL A 15 22.53 8.06 13.49
CA VAL A 15 21.60 8.68 12.55
C VAL A 15 20.39 7.75 12.46
N LEU A 16 19.31 8.13 13.13
CA LEU A 16 18.07 7.36 13.12
C LEU A 16 17.46 7.44 11.72
N LEU A 17 17.55 6.34 10.97
CA LEU A 17 17.01 6.23 9.62
C LEU A 17 15.51 5.97 9.65
N ARG A 18 14.80 6.51 8.64
CA ARG A 18 13.36 6.26 8.42
C ARG A 18 13.06 4.80 8.11
N LYS A 19 13.97 4.10 7.42
CA LYS A 19 13.83 2.68 7.13
C LYS A 19 13.65 1.82 8.38
N ASP A 20 14.37 2.14 9.45
CA ASP A 20 14.35 1.36 10.69
C ASP A 20 13.01 1.49 11.42
N LEU A 21 12.24 2.53 11.08
CA LEU A 21 10.89 2.72 11.58
C LEU A 21 9.89 1.78 10.88
N LEU A 22 10.15 1.43 9.61
CA LEU A 22 9.26 0.60 8.81
C LEU A 22 9.41 -0.88 9.19
N PRO A 23 8.35 -1.52 9.72
CA PRO A 23 8.34 -2.95 9.93
C PRO A 23 8.59 -3.69 8.61
N TRP A 24 9.31 -4.82 8.69
CA TRP A 24 9.61 -5.64 7.52
C TRP A 24 8.37 -6.03 6.70
N TRP A 25 7.23 -6.28 7.35
CA TRP A 25 5.99 -6.60 6.66
C TRP A 25 5.45 -5.44 5.81
N ILE A 26 5.55 -4.17 6.26
CA ILE A 26 5.13 -3.00 5.47
C ILE A 26 6.03 -2.84 4.25
N ILE A 27 7.33 -3.11 4.39
CA ILE A 27 8.28 -3.10 3.28
C ILE A 27 7.91 -4.17 2.26
N PHE A 28 7.63 -5.39 2.73
CA PHE A 28 7.21 -6.51 1.88
C PHE A 28 5.92 -6.19 1.09
N PHE A 29 4.86 -5.71 1.75
CA PHE A 29 3.62 -5.35 1.05
C PHE A 29 3.79 -4.15 0.12
N SER A 30 4.64 -3.16 0.47
CA SER A 30 4.90 -2.04 -0.43
C SER A 30 5.57 -2.52 -1.73
N TRP A 31 6.52 -3.46 -1.64
CA TRP A 31 7.09 -4.10 -2.82
C TRP A 31 6.05 -4.89 -3.62
N LEU A 32 5.20 -5.65 -2.92
CA LEU A 32 4.13 -6.41 -3.55
C LEU A 32 3.17 -5.51 -4.34
N PHE A 33 2.74 -4.38 -3.75
CA PHE A 33 1.83 -3.44 -4.40
C PHE A 33 2.45 -2.74 -5.61
N ILE A 34 3.75 -2.45 -5.58
CA ILE A 34 4.46 -1.91 -6.75
C ILE A 34 4.42 -2.89 -7.93
N ILE A 35 4.30 -4.19 -7.70
CA ILE A 35 4.24 -5.18 -8.77
C ILE A 35 2.80 -5.48 -9.18
N ILE A 36 1.92 -5.73 -8.19
CA ILE A 36 0.54 -6.18 -8.45
C ILE A 36 -0.34 -5.04 -8.99
N CYS A 37 -0.25 -3.83 -8.43
CA CYS A 37 -1.15 -2.75 -8.83
C CYS A 37 -0.93 -2.31 -10.30
N PRO A 38 0.30 -2.19 -10.84
CA PRO A 38 0.48 -1.93 -12.27
C PRO A 38 -0.05 -3.04 -13.16
N LEU A 39 0.10 -4.31 -12.76
CA LEU A 39 -0.48 -5.43 -13.50
C LEU A 39 -1.99 -5.31 -13.59
N GLN A 40 -2.67 -4.96 -12.49
CA GLN A 40 -4.10 -4.71 -12.48
C GLN A 40 -4.50 -3.56 -13.42
N VAL A 41 -3.73 -2.47 -13.46
CA VAL A 41 -3.96 -1.35 -14.39
C VAL A 41 -3.82 -1.81 -15.84
N ILE A 42 -2.79 -2.59 -16.16
CA ILE A 42 -2.57 -3.15 -17.51
C ILE A 42 -3.73 -4.05 -17.91
N ILE A 43 -4.16 -4.96 -17.02
CA ILE A 43 -5.31 -5.84 -17.26
C ILE A 43 -6.57 -5.03 -17.53
N ALA A 44 -6.84 -4.00 -16.73
CA ALA A 44 -7.99 -3.12 -16.93
C ALA A 44 -7.92 -2.43 -18.31
N ILE A 45 -6.75 -1.92 -18.72
CA ILE A 45 -6.58 -1.33 -20.06
C ILE A 45 -6.89 -2.35 -21.15
N ILE A 46 -6.40 -3.59 -21.03
CA ILE A 46 -6.68 -4.66 -21.99
C ILE A 46 -8.18 -4.95 -22.05
N GLU A 47 -8.86 -5.12 -20.91
CA GLU A 47 -10.31 -5.36 -20.82
C GLU A 47 -11.14 -4.28 -21.56
N TYR A 48 -10.77 -3.01 -21.44
CA TYR A 48 -11.52 -1.90 -22.05
C TYR A 48 -11.08 -1.54 -23.47
N SER A 49 -9.89 -1.97 -23.89
CA SER A 49 -9.35 -1.70 -25.23
C SER A 49 -10.03 -2.50 -26.35
N ARG A 50 -10.94 -3.43 -26.02
CA ARG A 50 -11.61 -4.35 -26.96
C ARG A 50 -10.65 -5.20 -27.81
N ILE A 51 -9.38 -5.27 -27.42
CA ILE A 51 -8.47 -6.29 -27.94
C ILE A 51 -9.08 -7.63 -27.49
N GLY A 52 -9.20 -8.60 -28.41
CA GLY A 52 -10.06 -9.78 -28.25
C GLY A 52 -9.87 -10.57 -26.93
N SER A 53 -10.76 -11.52 -26.68
CA SER A 53 -10.70 -12.35 -25.48
C SER A 53 -9.37 -13.13 -25.41
N PHE A 54 -8.63 -12.96 -24.32
CA PHE A 54 -7.44 -13.74 -24.01
C PHE A 54 -7.75 -14.72 -22.89
N ASP A 55 -7.50 -16.00 -23.15
CA ASP A 55 -7.60 -17.04 -22.14
C ASP A 55 -6.22 -17.65 -21.90
N LEU A 56 -5.65 -17.36 -20.73
CA LEU A 56 -4.36 -17.90 -20.29
C LEU A 56 -4.54 -19.14 -19.39
N GLY A 57 -5.74 -19.73 -19.34
CA GLY A 57 -6.07 -20.94 -18.58
C GLY A 57 -6.27 -20.70 -17.07
N ILE A 58 -5.51 -19.78 -16.46
CA ILE A 58 -5.70 -19.30 -15.08
C ILE A 58 -6.30 -17.90 -15.01
N PHE A 59 -6.24 -17.15 -16.11
CA PHE A 59 -6.68 -15.77 -16.20
C PHE A 59 -7.42 -15.59 -17.52
N SER A 60 -8.74 -15.47 -17.45
CA SER A 60 -9.59 -15.25 -18.62
C SER A 60 -10.02 -13.79 -18.65
N ILE A 61 -9.52 -13.05 -19.63
CA ILE A 61 -9.80 -11.63 -19.84
C ILE A 61 -10.88 -11.53 -20.90
N SER A 62 -12.06 -11.07 -20.49
CA SER A 62 -13.17 -10.80 -21.41
C SER A 62 -13.29 -9.30 -21.65
N PRO A 63 -13.39 -8.85 -22.91
CA PRO A 63 -13.53 -7.44 -23.21
C PRO A 63 -14.84 -6.89 -22.64
N LYS A 64 -14.75 -5.74 -21.97
CA LYS A 64 -15.90 -5.04 -21.37
C LYS A 64 -16.24 -3.79 -22.15
N THR A 65 -17.53 -3.51 -22.27
CA THR A 65 -18.05 -2.36 -23.03
C THR A 65 -18.21 -1.10 -22.19
N THR A 66 -18.24 -1.21 -20.86
CA THR A 66 -18.47 -0.08 -19.95
C THR A 66 -17.73 -0.30 -18.64
N ILE A 67 -17.07 0.74 -18.14
CA ILE A 67 -16.44 0.76 -16.82
C ILE A 67 -17.51 1.10 -15.76
N THR A 68 -17.67 0.24 -14.77
CA THR A 68 -18.55 0.55 -13.63
C THR A 68 -17.88 1.54 -12.68
N PHE A 69 -18.68 2.29 -11.91
CA PHE A 69 -18.14 3.21 -10.90
C PHE A 69 -17.21 2.50 -9.89
N LYS A 70 -17.55 1.25 -9.52
CA LYS A 70 -16.73 0.42 -8.63
C LYS A 70 -15.36 0.11 -9.24
N GLU A 71 -15.31 -0.28 -10.51
CA GLU A 71 -14.05 -0.59 -11.21
C GLU A 71 -13.20 0.66 -11.42
N ALA A 72 -13.82 1.80 -11.73
CA ALA A 72 -13.12 3.09 -11.83
C ALA A 72 -12.51 3.50 -10.47
N LEU A 73 -13.27 3.35 -9.39
CA LEU A 73 -12.80 3.63 -8.03
C LEU A 73 -11.63 2.72 -7.63
N ALA A 74 -11.74 1.42 -7.90
CA ALA A 74 -10.69 0.45 -7.63
C ALA A 74 -9.41 0.76 -8.44
N LEU A 75 -9.55 1.12 -9.72
CA LEU A 75 -8.42 1.50 -10.56
C LEU A 75 -7.71 2.76 -10.03
N ALA A 76 -8.48 3.77 -9.61
CA ALA A 76 -7.95 4.98 -8.99
C ALA A 76 -7.22 4.67 -7.68
N ASN A 77 -7.79 3.81 -6.82
CA ASN A 77 -7.16 3.40 -5.57
C ASN A 77 -5.88 2.58 -5.80
N SER A 78 -5.83 1.73 -6.83
CA SER A 78 -4.61 1.00 -7.21
C SER A 78 -3.49 1.95 -7.66
N LEU A 79 -3.80 2.97 -8.46
CA LEU A 79 -2.83 4.01 -8.83
C LEU A 79 -2.33 4.76 -7.60
N PHE A 80 -3.24 5.11 -6.69
CA PHE A 80 -2.89 5.81 -5.46
C PHE A 80 -2.02 4.96 -4.53
N THR A 81 -2.30 3.66 -4.47
CA THR A 81 -1.52 2.68 -3.69
C THR A 81 -0.09 2.55 -4.23
N ILE A 82 0.12 2.59 -5.55
CA ILE A 82 1.47 2.59 -6.14
C ILE A 82 2.27 3.80 -5.65
N VAL A 83 1.66 4.99 -5.67
CA VAL A 83 2.32 6.22 -5.24
C VAL A 83 2.68 6.16 -3.76
N ALA A 84 1.76 5.67 -2.91
CA ALA A 84 2.00 5.48 -1.49
C ALA A 84 3.13 4.47 -1.20
N ALA A 85 3.09 3.31 -1.84
CA ALA A 85 4.10 2.26 -1.69
C ALA A 85 5.48 2.71 -2.14
N TYR A 86 5.56 3.39 -3.30
CA TYR A 86 6.80 3.98 -3.80
C TYR A 86 7.35 5.03 -2.83
N GLY A 87 6.51 5.93 -2.33
CA GLY A 87 6.90 6.95 -1.36
C GLY A 87 7.52 6.32 -0.10
N LEU A 88 6.87 5.29 0.46
CA LEU A 88 7.35 4.59 1.66
C LEU A 88 8.71 3.93 1.43
N LEU A 89 8.87 3.21 0.30
CA LEU A 89 10.11 2.53 -0.04
C LEU A 89 11.27 3.48 -0.36
N LYS A 90 10.97 4.70 -0.82
CA LYS A 90 11.95 5.76 -1.08
C LYS A 90 12.10 6.75 0.06
N GLU A 91 11.50 6.46 1.22
CA GLU A 91 11.62 7.25 2.46
C GLU A 91 11.28 8.74 2.28
N LYS A 92 10.35 9.07 1.38
CA LYS A 92 9.98 10.45 1.07
C LYS A 92 9.27 11.12 2.25
N ASP A 93 9.41 12.44 2.40
CA ASP A 93 8.78 13.20 3.49
C ASP A 93 7.24 13.09 3.45
N TRP A 94 6.68 13.11 2.25
CA TRP A 94 5.24 12.99 2.03
C TRP A 94 4.71 11.56 2.12
N ALA A 95 5.60 10.56 2.15
CA ALA A 95 5.24 9.15 2.02
C ALA A 95 4.23 8.69 3.07
N ILE A 96 4.49 9.01 4.34
CA ILE A 96 3.65 8.55 5.44
C ILE A 96 2.26 9.18 5.38
N LYS A 97 2.15 10.46 5.02
CA LYS A 97 0.88 11.17 4.88
C LYS A 97 0.06 10.60 3.73
N ILE A 98 0.70 10.35 2.59
CA ILE A 98 0.06 9.72 1.44
C ILE A 98 -0.37 8.29 1.76
N ALA A 99 0.45 7.51 2.47
CA ALA A 99 0.09 6.15 2.88
C ALA A 99 -1.09 6.11 3.85
N ILE A 100 -1.17 7.05 4.80
CA ILE A 100 -2.33 7.19 5.69
C ILE A 100 -3.59 7.52 4.88
N MET A 101 -3.51 8.50 3.98
CA MET A 101 -4.63 8.87 3.10
C MET A 101 -5.09 7.69 2.24
N ASN A 102 -4.14 6.93 1.66
CA ASN A 102 -4.43 5.71 0.90
C ASN A 102 -5.12 4.64 1.75
N GLY A 103 -4.68 4.45 2.99
CA GLY A 103 -5.34 3.55 3.92
C GLY A 103 -6.79 3.94 4.17
N PHE A 104 -7.12 5.22 4.35
CA PHE A 104 -8.51 5.68 4.48
C PHE A 104 -9.33 5.44 3.22
N VAL A 105 -8.81 5.78 2.04
CA VAL A 105 -9.50 5.52 0.77
C VAL A 105 -9.80 4.03 0.62
N SER A 106 -8.86 3.16 0.98
CA SER A 106 -9.02 1.71 0.92
C SER A 106 -10.07 1.20 1.92
N VAL A 107 -10.16 1.81 3.11
CA VAL A 107 -11.22 1.49 4.09
C VAL A 107 -12.59 1.85 3.52
N VAL A 108 -12.72 3.03 2.92
CA VAL A 108 -13.97 3.51 2.30
C VAL A 108 -14.37 2.62 1.13
N GLU A 109 -13.43 2.26 0.25
CA GLU A 109 -13.69 1.35 -0.88
C GLU A 109 -14.16 -0.03 -0.39
N THR A 110 -13.53 -0.56 0.66
CA THR A 110 -13.92 -1.84 1.28
C THR A 110 -15.33 -1.75 1.85
N ALA A 111 -15.63 -0.69 2.60
CA ALA A 111 -16.96 -0.46 3.16
C ALA A 111 -18.04 -0.33 2.08
N TYR A 112 -17.76 0.41 1.00
CA TYR A 112 -18.65 0.55 -0.15
C TYR A 112 -18.91 -0.80 -0.84
N SER A 113 -17.85 -1.61 -1.03
CA SER A 113 -17.97 -2.93 -1.64
C SER A 113 -18.81 -3.91 -0.81
N VAL A 114 -18.65 -3.86 0.52
CA VAL A 114 -19.43 -4.65 1.47
C VAL A 114 -20.89 -4.18 1.52
N ALA A 115 -21.14 -2.86 1.52
CA ALA A 115 -22.49 -2.30 1.47
C ALA A 115 -23.28 -2.77 0.25
N GLY A 116 -22.64 -2.82 -0.93
CA GLY A 116 -23.27 -3.26 -2.18
C GLY A 116 -23.62 -4.74 -2.25
N THR A 117 -23.02 -5.59 -1.40
CA THR A 117 -23.22 -7.05 -1.43
C THR A 117 -24.26 -7.56 -0.44
N PHE A 118 -24.70 -6.74 0.51
CA PHE A 118 -25.85 -7.06 1.38
C PHE A 118 -27.17 -7.25 0.63
N VAL A 119 -27.22 -6.96 -0.67
CA VAL A 119 -28.38 -7.16 -1.55
C VAL A 119 -28.46 -8.62 -2.06
N THR A 120 -27.38 -9.41 -1.96
CA THR A 120 -27.32 -10.79 -2.48
C THR A 120 -26.92 -11.80 -1.38
N PRO A 121 -27.85 -12.60 -0.83
CA PRO A 121 -27.62 -13.42 0.36
C PRO A 121 -26.75 -14.68 0.16
N GLN A 122 -26.38 -15.04 -1.06
CA GLN A 122 -25.73 -16.33 -1.37
C GLN A 122 -24.19 -16.35 -1.17
N ILE A 123 -23.56 -15.22 -0.85
CA ILE A 123 -22.07 -15.11 -0.72
C ILE A 123 -21.64 -14.73 0.72
N THR A 124 -22.53 -14.83 1.71
CA THR A 124 -22.30 -14.29 3.07
C THR A 124 -21.20 -15.01 3.85
N ALA A 125 -21.02 -16.33 3.78
CA ALA A 125 -20.03 -16.99 4.64
C ALA A 125 -18.56 -16.69 4.27
N ILE A 126 -18.22 -16.67 2.98
CA ILE A 126 -16.87 -16.34 2.49
C ILE A 126 -16.60 -14.85 2.65
N PHE A 127 -17.64 -14.01 2.52
CA PHE A 127 -17.54 -12.56 2.70
C PHE A 127 -17.00 -12.16 4.06
N TRP A 128 -17.52 -12.74 5.15
CA TRP A 128 -17.09 -12.34 6.50
C TRP A 128 -15.66 -12.80 6.81
N GLY A 129 -15.25 -13.95 6.26
CA GLY A 129 -13.86 -14.42 6.37
C GLY A 129 -12.87 -13.53 5.60
N THR A 130 -13.13 -13.26 4.32
CA THR A 130 -12.21 -12.52 3.47
C THR A 130 -12.19 -11.02 3.78
N TYR A 131 -13.34 -10.37 3.88
CA TYR A 131 -13.40 -8.93 4.17
C TYR A 131 -13.10 -8.60 5.63
N GLY A 132 -13.39 -9.51 6.56
CA GLY A 132 -12.99 -9.38 7.96
C GLY A 132 -11.47 -9.43 8.12
N PHE A 133 -10.81 -10.45 7.56
CA PHE A 133 -9.35 -10.57 7.61
C PHE A 133 -8.65 -9.39 6.95
N LEU A 134 -9.07 -9.02 5.73
CA LEU A 134 -8.51 -7.87 5.01
C LEU A 134 -8.75 -6.56 5.75
N GLY A 135 -9.92 -6.38 6.37
CA GLY A 135 -10.25 -5.22 7.19
C GLY A 135 -9.37 -5.09 8.43
N VAL A 136 -9.12 -6.20 9.14
CA VAL A 136 -8.20 -6.22 10.30
C VAL A 136 -6.77 -5.93 9.87
N LEU A 137 -6.30 -6.50 8.75
CA LEU A 137 -4.98 -6.22 8.20
C LEU A 137 -4.84 -4.73 7.83
N LEU A 138 -5.87 -4.14 7.23
CA LEU A 138 -5.88 -2.72 6.87
C LEU A 138 -5.93 -1.81 8.11
N ALA A 139 -6.71 -2.18 9.13
CA ALA A 139 -6.77 -1.45 10.39
C ALA A 139 -5.42 -1.46 11.12
N THR A 140 -4.76 -2.63 11.20
CA THR A 140 -3.42 -2.75 11.79
C THR A 140 -2.37 -1.95 11.00
N TYR A 141 -2.48 -1.90 9.68
CA TYR A 141 -1.66 -1.05 8.81
C TYR A 141 -1.84 0.45 9.09
N LEU A 142 -3.08 0.94 9.10
CA LEU A 142 -3.37 2.33 9.40
C LEU A 142 -2.90 2.73 10.80
N TRP A 143 -3.20 1.91 11.81
CA TRP A 143 -2.77 2.16 13.18
C TRP A 143 -1.25 2.26 13.29
N LYS A 144 -0.53 1.38 12.60
CA LYS A 144 0.94 1.41 12.59
C LYS A 144 1.47 2.67 11.90
N LEU A 145 0.91 3.06 10.75
CA LEU A 145 1.30 4.28 10.04
C LEU A 145 1.09 5.54 10.89
N PHE A 146 -0.06 5.66 11.56
CA PHE A 146 -0.33 6.79 12.46
C PHE A 146 0.66 6.88 13.61
N ARG A 147 1.03 5.74 14.18
CA ARG A 147 2.05 5.71 15.24
C ARG A 147 3.42 6.15 14.72
N MET A 148 3.77 5.77 13.50
CA MET A 148 5.03 6.09 12.86
C MET A 148 5.11 7.54 12.34
N GLU A 149 3.99 8.21 12.09
CA GLU A 149 3.95 9.58 11.55
C GLU A 149 4.77 10.55 12.41
N LYS A 150 4.65 10.45 13.74
CA LYS A 150 5.36 11.32 14.70
C LYS A 150 6.88 11.15 14.61
N ASP A 151 7.33 9.92 14.46
CA ASP A 151 8.76 9.60 14.42
C ASP A 151 9.35 9.81 13.00
N TRP A 152 8.51 9.80 11.96
CA TRP A 152 8.91 9.95 10.57
C TRP A 152 9.49 11.32 10.26
N SER A 153 8.93 12.38 10.85
CA SER A 153 9.43 13.76 10.67
C SER A 153 10.75 14.03 11.40
N ILE A 154 11.07 13.24 12.42
CA ILE A 154 12.27 13.41 13.25
C ILE A 154 13.47 12.67 12.61
N ARG A 155 13.20 11.58 11.89
CA ARG A 155 14.23 10.72 11.29
C ARG A 155 14.67 11.18 9.91
N GLN A 156 15.94 10.93 9.59
CA GLN A 156 16.53 11.30 8.30
C GLN A 156 16.28 10.20 7.25
N PRO A 157 16.03 10.59 5.98
CA PRO A 157 16.00 9.64 4.88
C PRO A 157 17.42 9.15 4.56
N ARG A 158 17.55 7.90 4.12
CA ARG A 158 18.84 7.30 3.72
C ARG A 158 19.61 8.12 2.68
N SER A 159 18.95 8.91 1.83
CA SER A 159 19.64 9.75 0.85
C SER A 159 20.42 10.92 1.45
N GLN A 160 20.27 11.18 2.75
CA GLN A 160 20.94 12.26 3.48
C GLN A 160 21.91 11.76 4.56
N ALA A 161 22.03 10.43 4.74
CA ALA A 161 22.97 9.77 5.63
C ALA A 161 24.13 9.19 4.81
#